data_AF-A0A9E5BV00-F1
#
_entry.id   AF-A0A9E5BV00-F1
#
_cell.length_a   1.000
_cell.length_b   1.000
_cell.length_c   1.000
_cell.angle_alpha   90.00
_cell.angle_beta   90.00
_cell.angle_gamma   90.00
#
_symmetry.space_group_name_H-M   'P 1'
#
loop_
_entity.id
_entity.type
_entity.pdbx_description
1 polymer ?
#
loop_
_entity_poly.entity_id
_entity_poly.type
_entity_poly.pdbx_seq_one_letter_code
_entity_poly.pdbx_strand_id
1 'polypeptide(L)'
;MSNMDMSEALRMLAADRGISIDALLQVLVEALATAYKKRPGAAEEVIVGVNPDNMDITFTAYDVNDDGEWINERDDTPKKDELGRIAAVTFRQVMSQRIREVERERKFEE
;
A
#
# COMPACT_ATOMS: atom_id res chain seq x y z
N MET A 1 12.35 5.46 -12.20
CA MET A 1 12.26 4.18 -11.47
C MET A 1 11.27 3.35 -12.23
N SER A 2 11.73 2.24 -12.81
CA SER A 2 10.87 1.27 -13.48
C SER A 2 10.12 0.44 -12.44
N ASN A 3 8.95 -0.12 -12.76
CA ASN A 3 8.25 -1.06 -11.87
C ASN A 3 9.14 -2.25 -11.47
N MET A 4 10.10 -2.62 -12.34
CA MET A 4 11.09 -3.67 -12.10
C MET A 4 12.01 -3.31 -10.92
N ASP A 5 12.47 -2.06 -10.83
CA ASP A 5 13.35 -1.57 -9.74
C ASP A 5 12.67 -1.63 -8.38
N MET A 6 11.35 -1.39 -8.33
CA MET A 6 10.59 -1.37 -7.08
C MET A 6 10.36 -2.78 -6.53
N SER A 7 10.11 -3.76 -7.39
CA SER A 7 9.96 -5.17 -7.00
C SER A 7 11.27 -5.76 -6.45
N GLU A 8 12.40 -5.43 -7.06
CA GLU A 8 13.72 -5.89 -6.60
C GLU A 8 14.13 -5.21 -5.29
N ALA A 9 13.88 -3.90 -5.16
CA ALA A 9 14.09 -3.17 -3.92
C ALA A 9 13.25 -3.74 -2.76
N LEU A 10 12.00 -4.10 -3.01
CA LEU A 10 11.12 -4.78 -2.05
C LEU A 10 11.69 -6.13 -1.61
N ARG A 11 12.15 -6.94 -2.57
CA ARG A 11 12.74 -8.27 -2.30
C ARG A 11 14.02 -8.16 -1.48
N MET A 12 14.93 -7.26 -1.85
CA MET A 12 16.18 -7.04 -1.13
C MET A 12 15.93 -6.59 0.32
N LEU A 13 14.97 -5.69 0.50
CA LEU A 13 14.64 -5.13 1.81
C LEU A 13 13.90 -6.11 2.71
N ALA A 14 12.98 -6.90 2.14
CA ALA A 14 12.35 -8.04 2.79
C ALA A 14 13.41 -9.01 3.34
N ALA A 15 14.38 -9.38 2.48
CA ALA A 15 15.47 -10.27 2.85
C ALA A 15 16.41 -9.68 3.94
N ASP A 16 16.82 -8.40 3.81
CA ASP A 16 17.71 -7.72 4.76
C ASP A 16 17.10 -7.60 6.17
N ARG A 17 15.78 -7.50 6.26
CA ARG A 17 15.07 -7.23 7.52
C ARG A 17 14.32 -8.43 8.08
N GLY A 18 14.35 -9.58 7.40
CA GLY A 18 13.64 -10.79 7.83
C GLY A 18 12.11 -10.66 7.76
N ILE A 19 11.60 -9.79 6.88
CA ILE A 19 10.17 -9.51 6.72
C ILE A 19 9.72 -10.16 5.41
N SER A 20 8.56 -10.83 5.39
CA SER A 20 8.04 -11.36 4.13
C SER A 20 7.62 -10.22 3.19
N ILE A 21 7.75 -10.46 1.89
CA ILE A 21 7.28 -9.52 0.86
C ILE A 21 5.79 -9.27 1.04
N ASP A 22 5.01 -10.33 1.30
CA ASP A 22 3.57 -10.24 1.53
C ASP A 22 3.23 -9.28 2.67
N ALA A 23 4.00 -9.30 3.77
CA ALA A 23 3.80 -8.36 4.87
C ALA A 23 4.10 -6.91 4.46
N LEU A 24 5.14 -6.67 3.65
CA LEU A 24 5.42 -5.33 3.14
C LEU A 24 4.34 -4.85 2.16
N LEU A 25 3.86 -5.73 1.29
CA LEU A 25 2.79 -5.42 0.34
C LEU A 25 1.47 -5.14 1.06
N GLN A 26 1.15 -5.89 2.11
CA GLN A 26 -0.03 -5.65 2.94
C GLN A 26 0.01 -4.25 3.55
N VAL A 27 1.14 -3.85 4.15
CA VAL A 27 1.26 -2.51 4.74
C VAL A 27 1.22 -1.42 3.67
N LEU A 28 1.79 -1.68 2.48
CA LEU A 28 1.67 -0.77 1.34
C LEU A 28 0.21 -0.58 0.91
N VAL A 29 -0.54 -1.68 0.77
CA VAL A 29 -1.97 -1.69 0.40
C VAL A 29 -2.80 -0.87 1.40
N GLU A 30 -2.60 -1.09 2.70
CA GLU A 30 -3.31 -0.36 3.77
C GLU A 30 -3.00 1.14 3.74
N ALA A 31 -1.73 1.48 3.55
CA ALA A 31 -1.30 2.86 3.51
C ALA A 31 -1.79 3.59 2.25
N LEU A 32 -1.87 2.88 1.11
CA LEU A 32 -2.46 3.39 -0.13
C LEU A 32 -3.97 3.61 0.00
N ALA A 33 -4.71 2.67 0.59
CA ALA A 33 -6.14 2.84 0.88
C ALA A 33 -6.38 4.06 1.77
N THR A 34 -5.55 4.23 2.81
CA THR A 34 -5.60 5.39 3.71
C THR A 34 -5.31 6.70 2.97
N ALA A 35 -4.36 6.71 2.05
CA ALA A 35 -4.04 7.89 1.24
C ALA A 35 -5.17 8.23 0.26
N TYR A 36 -5.80 7.22 -0.34
CA TYR A 36 -6.94 7.38 -1.22
C TYR A 36 -8.12 8.04 -0.50
N LYS A 37 -8.51 7.54 0.69
CA LYS A 37 -9.65 8.09 1.47
C LYS A 37 -9.47 9.56 1.90
N LYS A 38 -8.24 10.11 1.81
CA LYS A 38 -7.96 11.53 2.09
C LYS A 38 -8.15 12.44 0.88
N ARG A 39 -8.37 11.90 -0.32
CA ARG A 39 -8.56 12.68 -1.54
C ARG A 39 -9.98 13.29 -1.55
N PRO A 40 -10.14 14.54 -2.04
CA PRO A 40 -11.48 15.09 -2.25
C PRO A 40 -12.28 14.22 -3.22
N GLY A 41 -13.51 13.84 -2.82
CA GLY A 41 -14.39 13.01 -3.65
C GLY A 41 -14.04 11.52 -3.66
N ALA A 42 -13.15 11.06 -2.78
CA ALA A 42 -12.93 9.63 -2.59
C ALA A 42 -14.21 8.92 -2.18
N ALA A 43 -14.37 7.68 -2.65
CA ALA A 43 -15.44 6.81 -2.19
C ALA A 43 -15.32 6.47 -0.70
N GLU A 44 -16.43 6.05 -0.10
CA GLU A 44 -16.49 5.69 1.31
C GLU A 44 -15.62 4.47 1.61
N GLU A 45 -15.70 3.46 0.76
CA GLU A 45 -14.90 2.25 0.86
C GLU A 45 -14.08 1.98 -0.40
N VAL A 46 -12.91 1.37 -0.19
CA VAL A 46 -11.97 1.06 -1.27
C VAL A 46 -11.20 -0.22 -0.96
N ILE A 47 -11.12 -1.10 -1.95
CA ILE A 47 -10.22 -2.25 -1.96
C ILE A 47 -9.03 -1.88 -2.83
N VAL A 48 -7.82 -1.99 -2.26
CA VAL A 48 -6.58 -1.77 -3.00
C VAL A 48 -5.92 -3.10 -3.30
N GLY A 49 -5.75 -3.42 -4.57
CA GLY A 49 -5.04 -4.61 -5.03
C GLY A 49 -3.62 -4.27 -5.47
N VAL A 50 -2.66 -5.13 -5.16
CA VAL A 50 -1.29 -5.06 -5.68
C VAL A 50 -0.94 -6.40 -6.28
N ASN A 51 -0.44 -6.39 -7.52
CA ASN A 51 0.16 -7.56 -8.13
C ASN A 51 1.66 -7.64 -7.76
N PRO A 52 2.12 -8.69 -7.06
CA PRO A 52 3.50 -8.79 -6.58
C PRO A 52 4.54 -8.98 -7.68
N ASP A 53 4.14 -9.39 -8.88
CA ASP A 53 5.04 -9.69 -9.99
C ASP A 53 5.37 -8.46 -10.82
N ASN A 54 4.39 -7.59 -11.07
CA ASN A 54 4.53 -6.41 -11.92
C ASN A 54 4.28 -5.07 -11.20
N MET A 55 3.94 -5.12 -9.90
CA MET A 55 3.60 -3.98 -9.06
C MET A 55 2.42 -3.15 -9.61
N ASP A 56 1.54 -3.77 -10.39
CA ASP A 56 0.31 -3.12 -10.85
C ASP A 56 -0.65 -2.96 -9.67
N ILE A 57 -1.18 -1.75 -9.51
CA ILE A 57 -2.00 -1.37 -8.37
C ILE A 57 -3.38 -0.97 -8.87
N THR A 58 -4.41 -1.49 -8.22
CA THR A 58 -5.82 -1.24 -8.57
C THR A 58 -6.56 -0.69 -7.36
N PHE A 59 -7.51 0.20 -7.59
CA PHE A 59 -8.40 0.75 -6.57
C PHE A 59 -9.83 0.48 -6.99
N THR A 60 -10.50 -0.45 -6.31
CA THR A 60 -11.91 -0.73 -6.52
C THR A 60 -12.69 -0.03 -5.42
N ALA A 61 -13.47 0.97 -5.79
CA ALA A 61 -14.20 1.84 -4.90
C ALA A 61 -15.68 1.47 -4.80
N TYR A 62 -16.26 1.69 -3.62
CA TYR A 62 -17.65 1.37 -3.29
C TYR A 62 -18.30 2.54 -2.54
N ASP A 63 -19.57 2.80 -2.83
CA ASP A 63 -20.42 3.60 -1.95
C ASP A 63 -21.02 2.68 -0.89
N VAL A 64 -21.47 3.26 0.23
CA VAL A 64 -22.14 2.51 1.29
C VAL A 64 -23.58 2.99 1.39
N ASN A 65 -24.53 2.07 1.39
CA ASN A 65 -25.95 2.41 1.57
C ASN A 65 -26.29 2.62 3.06
N ASP A 66 -27.53 3.04 3.34
CA ASP A 66 -28.01 3.28 4.71
C ASP A 66 -27.95 2.03 5.61
N ASP A 67 -27.91 0.83 5.02
CA ASP A 67 -27.81 -0.46 5.72
C ASP A 67 -26.35 -0.91 5.96
N GLY A 68 -25.36 -0.14 5.50
CA GLY A 68 -23.94 -0.46 5.63
C GLY A 68 -23.41 -1.42 4.56
N GLU A 69 -24.20 -1.73 3.52
CA GLU A 69 -23.79 -2.60 2.43
C GLU A 69 -23.02 -1.82 1.36
N TRP A 70 -22.00 -2.49 0.81
CA TRP A 70 -21.15 -1.91 -0.24
C TRP A 70 -21.84 -2.05 -1.59
N ILE A 71 -22.08 -0.92 -2.23
CA ILE A 71 -22.78 -0.81 -3.51
C ILE A 71 -21.97 0.05 -4.49
N ASN A 72 -22.42 0.13 -5.75
CA ASN A 72 -21.81 0.96 -6.79
C ASN A 72 -20.29 0.73 -6.98
N GLU A 73 -19.91 -0.53 -7.18
CA GLU A 73 -18.53 -0.90 -7.53
C GLU A 73 -18.04 -0.11 -8.75
N ARG A 74 -16.89 0.55 -8.60
CA ARG A 74 -16.23 1.29 -9.69
C ARG A 74 -14.72 1.20 -9.60
N ASP A 75 -14.08 1.22 -10.76
CA ASP A 75 -12.63 1.41 -10.85
C ASP A 75 -12.31 2.90 -10.62
N ASP A 76 -11.58 3.19 -9.54
CA ASP A 76 -11.08 4.52 -9.23
C ASP A 76 -9.55 4.53 -9.13
N THR A 77 -8.92 3.63 -9.90
CA THR A 77 -7.46 3.54 -10.02
C THR A 77 -6.90 4.86 -10.56
N PRO A 78 -6.05 5.56 -9.80
CA PRO A 78 -5.42 6.80 -10.27
C PRO A 78 -4.58 6.56 -11.52
N LYS A 79 -4.33 7.63 -12.28
CA LYS A 79 -3.40 7.56 -13.43
C LYS A 79 -2.01 7.10 -12.97
N LYS A 80 -1.32 6.36 -13.83
CA LYS A 80 -0.03 5.71 -13.51
C LYS A 80 1.03 6.67 -12.95
N ASP A 81 1.05 7.92 -13.42
CA ASP A 81 1.98 8.96 -12.96
C ASP A 81 1.67 9.44 -11.53
N GLU A 82 0.39 9.66 -11.21
CA GLU A 82 -0.07 10.00 -9.86
C GLU A 82 0.16 8.82 -8.91
N LEU A 83 -0.20 7.62 -9.34
CA LEU A 83 -0.05 6.38 -8.59
C LEU A 83 1.41 6.09 -8.25
N GLY A 84 2.32 6.22 -9.21
CA GLY A 84 3.76 6.04 -8.97
C GLY A 84 4.31 6.99 -7.91
N ARG A 85 3.83 8.24 -7.88
CA ARG A 85 4.20 9.22 -6.85
C ARG A 85 3.64 8.83 -5.47
N ILE A 86 2.35 8.50 -5.39
CA ILE A 86 1.70 8.10 -4.14
C ILE A 86 2.36 6.84 -3.58
N ALA A 87 2.57 5.82 -4.43
CA ALA A 87 3.22 4.57 -4.06
C ALA A 87 4.65 4.80 -3.54
N ALA A 88 5.47 5.62 -4.20
CA ALA A 88 6.83 5.89 -3.75
C ALA A 88 6.89 6.61 -2.39
N VAL A 89 6.02 7.60 -2.16
CA VAL A 89 5.93 8.32 -0.87
C VAL A 89 5.47 7.37 0.23
N THR A 90 4.41 6.61 -0.04
CA THR A 90 3.81 5.65 0.89
C THR A 90 4.80 4.55 1.24
N PHE A 91 5.46 3.98 0.24
CA PHE A 91 6.50 2.97 0.41
C PHE A 91 7.60 3.46 1.36
N ARG A 92 8.17 4.65 1.12
CA ARG A 92 9.19 5.22 2.00
C ARG A 92 8.71 5.38 3.44
N GLN A 93 7.46 5.81 3.62
CA GLN A 93 6.85 5.97 4.95
C GLN A 93 6.70 4.63 5.65
N VAL A 94 6.09 3.64 4.99
CA VAL A 94 5.89 2.28 5.49
C VAL A 94 7.22 1.65 5.88
N MET A 95 8.24 1.77 5.02
CA MET A 95 9.56 1.24 5.31
C MET A 95 10.17 1.89 6.54
N SER A 96 10.06 3.21 6.66
CA SER A 96 10.59 3.93 7.83
C SER A 96 9.87 3.55 9.13
N GLN A 97 8.56 3.28 9.07
CA GLN A 97 7.79 2.80 10.21
C GLN A 97 8.24 1.39 10.62
N ARG A 98 8.36 0.48 9.65
CA ARG A 98 8.74 -0.91 9.92
C ARG A 98 10.16 -1.04 10.46
N ILE A 99 11.10 -0.23 9.97
CA ILE A 99 12.47 -0.15 10.52
C ILE A 99 12.43 0.22 12.01
N ARG A 100 11.64 1.23 12.38
CA ARG A 100 11.51 1.65 13.78
C ARG A 100 10.84 0.61 14.67
N GLU A 101 9.91 -0.18 14.13
CA GLU A 101 9.27 -1.28 14.86
C GLU A 101 10.27 -2.39 15.19
N VAL A 102 11.01 -2.86 14.19
CA VAL A 102 12.04 -3.90 14.36
C VAL A 102 13.15 -3.41 15.30
N GLU A 103 13.59 -2.16 15.18
CA GLU A 103 14.58 -1.58 16.10
C GLU A 103 14.07 -1.46 17.55
N ARG A 104 12.76 -1.24 17.75
CA ARG A 104 12.17 -1.22 19.09
C ARG A 104 12.09 -2.61 19.68
N GLU A 105 11.60 -3.60 18.93
CA GLU A 105 11.50 -4.99 19.39
C GLU A 105 12.86 -5.50 19.89
N ARG A 106 13.95 -5.24 19.15
CA ARG A 106 15.31 -5.62 19.55
C ARG A 106 15.82 -4.94 20.83
N LYS A 107 15.32 -3.75 21.17
CA LYS A 107 15.70 -3.03 22.41
C LYS A 107 14.93 -3.48 23.64
N PHE A 108 13.83 -4.21 23.48
CA PHE A 108 13.07 -4.79 24.60
C PHE A 108 13.49 -6.22 24.94
N GLU A 109 14.37 -6.83 24.12
CA GLU A 109 14.98 -8.13 24.38
C GLU A 109 16.33 -8.05 25.11
N GLU A 110 16.83 -6.85 25.42
CA GLU A 110 17.99 -6.57 26.30
C GLU A 110 17.56 -6.05 27.68
#